data_AF-A0A9X9MPK3-F1
#
_entry.id   AF-A0A9X9MPK3-F1
#
_cell.length_a   1.000
_cell.length_b   1.000
_cell.length_c   1.000
_cell.angle_alpha   90.00
_cell.angle_beta   90.00
_cell.angle_gamma   90.00
#
_symmetry.space_group_name_H-M   'P 1'
#
loop_
_entity.id
_entity.type
_entity.pdbx_description
1 polymer ?
#
loop_
_entity_poly.entity_id
_entity_poly.type
_entity_poly.pdbx_seq_one_letter_code
_entity_poly.pdbx_strand_id
1 'polypeptide(L)' 'MDAKILHRDISVNNILLIGIKTTDKLGGVLINLDLATLMKDGKVQEKD' A
#
# COMPACT_ATOMS: atom_id res chain seq x y z
N MET A 1 3.23 7.92 -13.57
CA MET A 1 4.01 6.67 -13.46
C MET A 1 3.47 5.93 -12.27
N ASP A 2 2.90 4.75 -12.47
CA ASP A 2 2.44 3.93 -11.36
C ASP A 2 3.64 3.53 -10.51
N ALA A 3 3.56 3.74 -9.20
CA ALA A 3 4.59 3.27 -8.29
C ALA A 3 4.59 1.74 -8.37
N LYS A 4 5.66 1.15 -8.90
CA LYS A 4 5.83 -0.31 -9.00
C LYS A 4 6.15 -0.89 -7.62
N ILE A 5 5.30 -0.68 -6.60
CA ILE A 5 5.52 -1.13 -5.22
C ILE A 5 4.57 -2.27 -4.90
N LEU A 6 5.11 -3.35 -4.34
CA LEU A 6 4.35 -4.48 -3.82
C LEU A 6 4.40 -4.45 -2.29
N HIS A 7 3.24 -4.31 -1.63
CA HIS A 7 3.13 -4.19 -0.18
C HIS A 7 3.53 -5.47 0.59
N ARG A 8 3.25 -6.65 0.02
CA ARG A 8 3.48 -8.01 0.57
C ARG A 8 2.78 -8.37 1.89
N ASP A 9 2.19 -7.41 2.60
CA ASP A 9 1.42 -7.66 3.83
C ASP A 9 0.11 -6.87 3.86
N ILE A 10 -0.82 -7.22 2.97
CA ILE A 10 -2.15 -6.57 2.96
C ILE A 10 -3.05 -7.29 3.96
N SER A 11 -3.45 -6.57 5.00
CA SER A 11 -4.39 -7.03 6.01
C SER A 11 -5.24 -5.87 6.51
N VAL A 12 -6.36 -6.17 7.17
CA VAL A 12 -7.24 -5.14 7.77
C VAL A 12 -6.50 -4.28 8.81
N ASN A 13 -5.49 -4.86 9.48
CA ASN A 13 -4.67 -4.16 10.47
C ASN A 13 -3.74 -3.12 9.83
N ASN A 14 -3.44 -3.27 8.55
CA ASN A 14 -2.57 -2.37 7.79
C ASN A 14 -3.37 -1.36 6.96
N ILE A 15 -4.67 -1.21 7.20
CA ILE A 15 -5.54 -0.21 6.54
C ILE A 15 -6.12 0.72 7.59
N LEU A 16 -5.78 2.01 7.51
CA LEU A 16 -6.39 3.05 8.33
C LEU A 16 -7.62 3.62 7.63
N LEU A 17 -8.80 3.43 8.23
CA LEU A 17 -10.03 4.05 7.74
C LEU A 17 -10.06 5.53 8.10
N ILE A 18 -10.33 6.36 7.08
CA ILE A 18 -10.49 7.80 7.24
C ILE A 18 -11.88 8.20 6.76
N GLY A 19 -12.62 8.92 7.61
CA GLY A 19 -13.87 9.56 7.21
C GLY A 19 -13.59 10.72 6.28
N ILE A 20 -14.09 10.68 5.04
CA ILE A 20 -13.94 11.78 4.10
C ILE A 20 -15.10 12.75 4.33
N LYS A 21 -14.85 13.76 5.18
CA LYS A 21 -15.85 14.77 5.63
C LYS A 21 -16.61 15.46 4.48
N THR A 22 -16.02 15.54 3.29
CA THR A 22 -16.59 16.24 2.13
C THR A 22 -17.47 15.37 1.24
N THR A 23 -17.48 14.03 1.41
CA THR A 23 -18.15 13.16 0.42
C THR A 23 -19.02 12.04 1.01
N ASP A 24 -19.24 11.98 2.33
CA ASP A 24 -19.94 10.85 3.01
C ASP A 24 -19.38 9.46 2.62
N LYS A 25 -18.15 9.44 2.10
CA LYS A 25 -17.45 8.23 1.70
C LYS A 25 -16.44 7.85 2.77
N LEU A 26 -16.28 6.54 2.94
CA LEU A 26 -15.17 5.97 3.68
C LEU A 26 -13.97 5.83 2.74
N GLY A 27 -12.86 6.45 3.11
CA GLY A 27 -11.56 6.24 2.48
C GLY A 27 -10.69 5.32 3.32
N GLY A 28 -9.67 4.72 2.70
CA GLY A 28 -8.66 3.95 3.38
C GLY A 28 -7.26 4.42 2.98
N VAL A 29 -6.35 4.47 3.94
CA VAL A 29 -4.92 4.66 3.71
C VAL A 29 -4.20 3.36 4.05
N LEU A 30 -3.42 2.84 3.11
CA LEU A 30 -2.56 1.69 3.32
C LEU A 30 -1.32 2.14 4.12
N ILE A 31 -1.07 1.50 5.25
CA ILE A 31 0.03 1.79 6.18
C ILE A 31 0.89 0.53 6.38
N ASN A 32 1.99 0.64 7.12
CA ASN A 32 2.93 -0.46 7.39
C ASN A 32 3.62 -0.99 6.11
N LEU A 33 4.58 -0.21 5.62
CA LEU A 33 5.33 -0.50 4.39
C LEU A 33 6.65 -1.24 4.64
N ASP A 34 6.87 -1.80 5.82
CA ASP A 34 8.17 -2.39 6.20
C ASP A 34 8.51 -3.62 5.34
N LEU A 35 7.48 -4.36 4.92
CA LEU A 35 7.59 -5.48 3.99
C LEU A 35 7.42 -5.05 2.53
N ALA A 36 7.18 -3.78 2.23
CA ALA A 36 7.01 -3.34 0.86
C ALA A 36 8.32 -3.47 0.06
N THR A 37 8.19 -3.73 -1.23
CA THR A 37 9.34 -3.85 -2.14
C THR A 37 9.06 -3.18 -3.47
N LEU A 38 10.10 -2.59 -4.05
CA LEU A 38 10.05 -2.12 -5.42
C LEU A 38 10.04 -3.33 -6.37
N MET A 39 9.22 -3.25 -7.40
CA MET A 39 9.18 -4.18 -8.52
C MET A 39 9.87 -3.55 -9.73
N LYS A 40 10.77 -4.30 -10.36
CA LYS A 40 11.36 -3.96 -11.66
C LYS A 40 10.89 -5.01 -12.66
N ASP A 41 10.31 -4.57 -13.77
CA ASP A 41 9.84 -5.43 -14.87
C ASP A 41 8.96 -6.62 -14.43
N GLY A 42 8.09 -6.38 -13.45
CA GLY A 42 7.15 -7.38 -12.93
C GLY A 42 7.77 -8.39 -11.96
N LYS A 43 9.05 -8.23 -11.59
CA LYS A 43 9.75 -9.04 -10.59
C LYS A 43 10.06 -8.23 -9.34
N VAL A 44 10.03 -8.89 -8.18
CA VAL A 44 10.48 -8.31 -6.92
C VAL A 44 11.97 -8.07 -7.00
N GLN A 45 12.41 -6.86 -6.65
CA GLN A 45 13.84 -6.60 -6.49
C GLN A 45 14.31 -7.28 -5.20
N GLU A 46 15.16 -8.30 -5.34
CA GLU A 46 15.85 -8.88 -4.18
C GLU A 46 16.78 -7.83 -3.59
N LYS A 47 16.87 -7.77 -2.25
CA LYS A 47 17.88 -6.94 -1.58
C LYS A 47 19.20 -7.69 -1.73
N ASP A 48 20.17 -7.05 -2.36
CA ASP A 48 21.57 -7.51 -2.41
C ASP A 48 22.14 -7.73 -0.99
#